data_AF-A0A5C8LD15-F1
#
_entry.id   AF-A0A5C8LD15-F1
#
_cell.length_a   1.000
_cell.length_b   1.000
_cell.length_c   1.000
_cell.angle_alpha   90.00
_cell.angle_beta   90.00
_cell.angle_gamma   90.00
#
_symmetry.space_group_name_H-M   'P 1'
#
loop_
_entity.id
_entity.type
_entity.pdbx_description
1 polymer ?
#
loop_
_entity_poly.entity_id
_entity_poly.type
_entity_poly.pdbx_seq_one_letter_code
_entity_poly.pdbx_strand_id
1 'polypeptide(L)' 'MTRLYQLFKASTGVSTDTRSIQKGNLFFALSGTNFNGNQFAAKALEAGASYAVID' A
#
# COMPACT_ATOMS: atom_id res chain seq x y z
N MET A 1 13.22 16.26 3.77
CA MET A 1 12.84 14.83 3.64
C MET A 1 11.35 14.77 3.33
N THR A 2 10.95 14.09 2.26
CA THR A 2 9.53 13.98 1.84
C THR A 2 8.73 13.08 2.79
N ARG A 3 7.45 13.40 3.01
CA ARG A 3 6.58 12.68 3.97
C ARG A 3 6.45 11.18 3.65
N LEU A 4 6.35 10.83 2.37
CA LEU A 4 6.30 9.43 1.92
C LEU A 4 7.54 8.63 2.36
N TYR A 5 8.73 9.22 2.26
CA TYR A 5 9.97 8.55 2.66
C TYR A 5 10.02 8.29 4.17
N GLN A 6 9.47 9.19 4.99
CA GLN A 6 9.36 8.96 6.44
C GLN A 6 8.41 7.80 6.74
N LEU A 7 7.27 7.73 6.05
CA LEU A 7 6.31 6.62 6.19
C LEU A 7 6.92 5.29 5.76
N PHE A 8 7.64 5.27 4.64
CA PHE A 8 8.36 4.08 4.18
C PHE A 8 9.39 3.60 5.22
N LYS A 9 10.20 4.51 5.78
CA LYS A 9 11.17 4.16 6.84
C LYS A 9 10.52 3.60 8.11
N ALA A 10 9.30 4.02 8.42
CA ALA A 10 8.55 3.54 9.58
C ALA A 10 7.75 2.25 9.28
N SER A 11 7.59 1.88 8.01
CA SER A 11 6.88 0.68 7.59
C SER A 11 7.73 -0.59 7.75
N THR A 12 7.08 -1.73 7.86
CA THR A 12 7.74 -3.05 7.91
C THR A 12 8.13 -3.57 6.52
N GLY A 13 7.62 -2.95 5.46
CA GLY A 13 7.85 -3.35 4.09
C GLY A 13 6.86 -2.73 3.12
N VAL A 14 6.95 -3.10 1.84
CA VAL A 14 6.06 -2.64 0.78
C VAL A 14 5.38 -3.85 0.14
N SER A 15 4.09 -3.70 -0.16
CA SER A 15 3.30 -4.69 -0.89
C SER A 15 2.46 -4.00 -1.94
N THR A 16 2.33 -4.61 -3.12
CA THR A 16 1.46 -4.13 -4.21
C THR A 16 0.24 -5.04 -4.41
N ASP A 17 0.20 -6.17 -3.70
CA ASP A 17 -0.88 -7.15 -3.75
C ASP A 17 -1.53 -7.27 -2.36
N THR A 18 -2.84 -7.03 -2.29
CA THR A 18 -3.61 -7.05 -1.03
C THR A 18 -3.69 -8.42 -0.36
N ARG A 19 -3.45 -9.51 -1.10
CA ARG A 19 -3.48 -10.88 -0.59
C ARG A 19 -2.20 -11.24 0.17
N SER A 20 -1.12 -10.49 -0.04
CA SER A 20 0.18 -10.71 0.59
C SER A 20 0.53 -9.63 1.63
N ILE A 21 -0.44 -8.80 2.01
CA ILE A 21 -0.23 -7.74 3.01
C ILE A 21 0.16 -8.36 4.34
N GLN A 22 1.19 -7.79 4.94
CA GLN A 22 1.57 -8.05 6.31
C GLN A 22 1.35 -6.80 7.16
N LYS A 23 1.22 -7.00 8.48
CA LYS A 23 1.01 -5.91 9.42
C LYS A 23 2.17 -4.92 9.34
N GLY A 24 1.84 -3.65 9.12
CA GLY A 24 2.84 -2.57 9.03
C GLY A 24 3.30 -2.23 7.61
N ASN A 25 2.86 -2.98 6.59
CA ASN A 25 3.27 -2.73 5.22
C ASN A 25 2.69 -1.43 4.67
N LEU A 26 3.41 -0.83 3.72
CA LEU A 26 2.86 0.18 2.82
C LEU A 26 2.26 -0.53 1.60
N PHE A 27 0.98 -0.30 1.33
CA PHE A 27 0.36 -0.76 0.09
C PHE A 27 0.60 0.26 -1.01
N PHE A 28 1.09 -0.18 -2.17
CA PHE A 28 1.16 0.65 -3.38
C PHE A 28 0.16 0.12 -4.41
N ALA A 29 -0.85 0.92 -4.70
CA ALA A 29 -1.82 0.61 -5.73
C ALA A 29 -1.17 0.78 -7.11
N LEU A 30 -1.05 -0.32 -7.84
CA LEU A 30 -0.65 -0.29 -9.24
C LEU A 30 -1.88 -0.15 -10.11
N SER A 31 -1.82 0.78 -11.06
CA SER A 31 -2.88 1.05 -12.03
C SER A 31 -2.35 0.82 -13.44
N GLY A 32 -3.10 0.09 -14.25
CA GLY A 32 -2.79 -0.21 -15.64
C GLY A 32 -4.07 -0.25 -16.47
N THR A 33 -3.94 -0.47 -17.78
CA THR A 33 -5.04 -0.33 -18.75
C THR A 33 -6.29 -1.18 -18.43
N ASN A 34 -6.10 -2.33 -17.78
CA ASN A 34 -7.19 -3.25 -17.41
C ASN A 34 -7.34 -3.46 -15.90
N PHE A 35 -6.57 -2.75 -15.07
CA PHE A 35 -6.53 -2.98 -13.63
C PHE A 35 -6.37 -1.69 -12.86
N ASN A 36 -7.18 -1.50 -11.82
CA ASN A 36 -7.08 -0.34 -10.94
C ASN A 36 -6.87 -0.80 -9.50
N GLY A 37 -5.62 -0.71 -9.04
CA GLY A 37 -5.17 -1.03 -7.69
C GLY A 37 -5.81 -0.16 -6.60
N ASN A 38 -6.26 1.06 -6.95
CA ASN A 38 -6.81 2.01 -5.99
C ASN A 38 -8.10 1.46 -5.34
N GLN A 39 -8.85 0.63 -6.08
CA GLN A 39 -10.05 -0.05 -5.58
C GLN A 39 -9.75 -0.98 -4.39
N PHE A 40 -8.50 -1.42 -4.24
CA PHE A 40 -8.08 -2.32 -3.17
C PHE A 40 -7.44 -1.60 -1.98
N ALA A 41 -7.34 -0.27 -1.99
CA ALA A 41 -6.71 0.49 -0.91
C ALA A 41 -7.37 0.23 0.45
N ALA A 42 -8.71 0.27 0.51
CA ALA A 42 -9.45 -0.04 1.73
C ALA A 42 -9.15 -1.46 2.23
N LYS A 43 -9.21 -2.44 1.33
CA LYS A 43 -8.90 -3.84 1.63
C LYS A 43 -7.47 -4.03 2.14
N ALA A 44 -6.51 -3.28 1.61
CA ALA A 44 -5.12 -3.34 2.06
C ALA A 44 -4.97 -2.87 3.51
N LEU A 45 -5.67 -1.78 3.88
CA LEU A 45 -5.68 -1.27 5.25
C LEU A 45 -6.35 -2.27 6.20
N GLU A 46 -7.47 -2.85 5.80
CA GLU A 46 -8.15 -3.91 6.57
C GLU A 46 -7.26 -5.15 6.76
N ALA A 47 -6.43 -5.49 5.76
CA ALA A 47 -5.48 -6.59 5.83
C ALA A 47 -4.24 -6.28 6.71
N GLY A 48 -4.09 -5.05 7.22
CA GLY A 48 -3.03 -4.67 8.14
C GLY A 48 -1.96 -3.74 7.58
N ALA A 49 -2.14 -3.22 6.36
CA ALA A 49 -1.28 -2.15 5.86
C ALA A 49 -1.41 -0.91 6.74
N SER A 50 -0.30 -0.24 7.04
CA SER A 50 -0.34 1.02 7.77
C SER A 50 -0.81 2.19 6.91
N TYR A 51 -0.47 2.17 5.62
CA TYR A 51 -0.85 3.20 4.66
C TYR A 51 -1.03 2.60 3.27
N ALA A 52 -1.87 3.23 2.46
CA ALA A 52 -2.03 2.95 1.04
C ALA A 52 -1.63 4.18 0.22
N VAL A 53 -0.78 3.97 -0.78
CA VAL A 53 -0.39 4.95 -1.79
C VAL A 53 -1.21 4.67 -3.04
N ILE A 54 -2.03 5.64 -3.43
CA ILE A 54 -2.90 5.60 -4.60
C ILE A 54 -2.58 6.80 -5.50
N ASP A 55 -2.91 6.68 -6.78
CA ASP A 55 -2.92 7.79 -7.75
C ASP A 55 -4.26 8.55 -7.70
#